data_AF-A0AAD8MWN1-F1
#
_entry.id   AF-A0AAD8MWN1-F1
#
_cell.length_a   1.000
_cell.length_b   1.000
_cell.length_c   1.000
_cell.angle_alpha   90.00
_cell.angle_beta   90.00
_cell.angle_gamma   90.00
#
_symmetry.space_group_name_H-M   'P 1'
#
loop_
_entity.id
_entity.type
_entity.pdbx_description
1 polymer ?
#
loop_
_entity_poly.entity_id
_entity_poly.type
_entity_poly.pdbx_seq_one_letter_code
_entity_poly.pdbx_strand_id
1 'polypeptide(L)'
;MALQRLHFSKPNNSQPCISNPPFLSIPTHVSINSIPTRRTSLLIPVLLSLLPTKQAHAFDFSLTVPDQTVEEAESGIRFHAQSLLQVKETLELESWKEAQKELRRSSALLKQDLYTIIQSKPPSQRPQLRNLYSVLFNSVSQLDYAARDKDVTRVTQCYDNIVVALNQFFSLLY
;
A
#
# COMPACT_ATOMS: atom_id res chain seq x y z
N MET A 1 -53.87 24.41 29.23
CA MET A 1 -53.88 23.54 28.04
C MET A 1 -52.44 23.21 27.67
N ALA A 2 -52.13 21.91 27.69
CA ALA A 2 -50.99 21.15 27.16
C ALA A 2 -49.59 21.81 27.03
N LEU A 3 -48.70 21.41 27.94
CA LEU A 3 -47.25 21.31 27.74
C LEU A 3 -46.96 20.12 26.81
N GLN A 4 -46.39 20.35 25.62
CA GLN A 4 -45.99 19.28 24.71
C GLN A 4 -44.49 19.01 24.84
N ARG A 5 -44.18 17.95 25.60
CA ARG A 5 -42.88 17.27 25.68
C ARG A 5 -42.50 16.78 24.27
N LEU A 6 -41.45 17.36 23.69
CA LEU A 6 -40.78 16.74 22.54
C LEU A 6 -39.77 15.73 23.06
N HIS A 7 -40.09 14.45 22.83
CA HIS A 7 -39.23 13.31 23.06
C HIS A 7 -37.99 13.39 22.16
N PHE A 8 -36.81 13.47 22.77
CA PHE A 8 -35.55 13.21 22.08
C PHE A 8 -35.36 11.71 21.92
N SER A 9 -35.56 11.20 20.69
CA SER A 9 -35.18 9.84 20.31
C SER A 9 -33.67 9.76 20.13
N LYS A 10 -33.05 8.84 20.87
CA LYS A 10 -31.62 8.53 20.88
C LYS A 10 -31.30 7.59 19.70
N PRO A 11 -30.40 7.93 18.76
CA PRO A 11 -29.95 6.96 17.76
C PRO A 11 -28.87 6.04 18.34
N ASN A 12 -29.05 4.76 18.05
CA ASN A 12 -28.31 3.60 18.56
C ASN A 12 -26.82 3.64 18.16
N ASN A 13 -25.97 3.40 19.17
CA ASN A 13 -24.56 3.10 19.03
C ASN A 13 -24.40 1.61 18.66
N SER A 14 -24.36 1.29 17.37
CA SER A 14 -24.03 -0.05 16.89
C SER A 14 -22.52 -0.13 16.61
N GLN A 15 -21.79 -0.68 17.58
CA GLN A 15 -20.42 -1.18 17.41
C GLN A 15 -20.36 -2.19 16.26
N PRO A 16 -19.38 -2.08 15.34
CA PRO A 16 -18.98 -3.22 14.53
C PRO A 16 -18.14 -4.18 15.40
N CYS A 17 -18.59 -5.43 15.44
CA CYS A 17 -17.96 -6.54 16.14
C CYS A 17 -16.52 -6.77 15.62
N ILE A 18 -15.51 -6.39 16.40
CA ILE A 18 -14.15 -6.89 16.22
C ILE A 18 -14.10 -8.27 16.87
N SER A 19 -14.40 -9.31 16.09
CA SER A 19 -14.10 -10.68 16.49
C SER A 19 -12.64 -10.97 16.14
N ASN A 20 -11.76 -10.85 17.13
CA ASN A 20 -10.41 -11.41 17.05
C ASN A 20 -10.52 -12.94 16.95
N PRO A 21 -9.86 -13.61 15.99
CA PRO A 21 -9.81 -15.07 16.00
C PRO A 21 -8.96 -15.55 17.20
N PRO A 22 -9.37 -16.63 17.87
CA PRO A 22 -8.60 -17.20 18.97
C PRO A 22 -7.28 -17.78 18.44
N PHE A 23 -6.18 -17.37 19.08
CA PHE A 23 -4.88 -18.01 18.96
C PHE A 23 -5.01 -19.50 19.34
N LEU A 24 -5.00 -20.39 18.35
CA LEU A 24 -4.86 -21.81 18.56
C LEU A 24 -3.38 -22.15 18.72
N SER A 25 -2.97 -22.28 19.99
CA SER A 25 -1.73 -22.92 20.40
C SER A 25 -1.74 -24.40 19.99
N ILE A 26 -0.86 -24.79 19.08
CA ILE A 26 -0.64 -26.19 18.69
C ILE A 26 0.34 -26.83 19.67
N PRO A 27 -0.04 -27.91 20.40
CA PRO A 27 0.89 -28.67 21.21
C PRO A 27 1.74 -29.61 20.35
N THR A 28 3.05 -29.55 20.58
CA THR A 28 4.03 -30.59 20.25
C THR A 28 3.71 -31.88 21.00
N HIS A 29 3.45 -32.98 20.28
CA HIS A 29 3.99 -34.33 20.58
C HIS A 29 3.51 -35.34 19.52
N VAL A 30 4.36 -35.69 18.55
CA VAL A 30 4.13 -36.86 17.69
C VAL A 30 5.08 -37.96 18.14
N SER A 31 4.47 -39.06 18.60
CA SER A 31 5.13 -40.26 19.10
C SER A 31 5.91 -40.96 17.98
N ILE A 32 7.17 -41.26 18.26
CA ILE A 32 8.10 -41.91 17.34
C ILE A 32 7.92 -43.42 17.49
N ASN A 33 7.31 -44.07 16.50
CA ASN A 33 7.29 -45.53 16.41
C ASN A 33 8.57 -46.01 15.71
N SER A 34 9.39 -46.76 16.45
CA SER A 34 10.61 -47.41 15.98
C SER A 34 10.31 -48.67 15.16
N ILE A 35 10.88 -48.77 13.96
CA ILE A 35 11.06 -50.05 13.24
C ILE A 35 12.55 -50.18 12.88
N PRO A 36 13.23 -51.29 13.24
CA PRO A 36 14.64 -51.48 12.98
C PRO A 36 14.86 -52.32 11.72
N THR A 37 15.63 -51.89 10.73
CA THR A 37 16.27 -52.85 9.81
C THR A 37 17.48 -52.28 9.05
N ARG A 38 18.62 -52.93 9.32
CA ARG A 38 19.77 -53.23 8.45
C ARG A 38 20.59 -52.09 7.83
N ARG A 39 21.77 -51.93 8.45
CA ARG A 39 23.09 -51.61 7.89
C ARG A 39 23.24 -51.88 6.38
N THR A 40 23.61 -50.84 5.64
CA THR A 40 24.58 -50.89 4.54
C THR A 40 25.23 -49.52 4.42
N SER A 41 26.53 -49.44 4.72
CA SER A 41 27.36 -48.25 4.54
C SER A 41 27.63 -48.04 3.06
N LEU A 42 27.16 -46.93 2.51
CA LEU A 42 27.62 -46.41 1.22
C LEU A 42 28.21 -45.02 1.48
N LEU A 43 29.55 -44.99 1.50
CA LEU A 43 30.34 -43.76 1.49
C LEU A 43 30.14 -43.09 0.13
N ILE A 44 29.30 -42.06 0.10
CA ILE A 44 29.20 -41.16 -1.06
C ILE A 44 30.30 -40.10 -0.87
N PRO A 45 31.32 -40.05 -1.75
CA PRO A 45 32.32 -39.00 -1.70
C PRO A 45 31.65 -37.65 -2.02
N VAL A 46 31.74 -36.73 -1.06
CA VAL A 46 31.34 -35.33 -1.20
C VAL A 46 32.24 -34.67 -2.25
N LEU A 47 31.74 -34.58 -3.48
CA LEU A 47 32.36 -33.76 -4.52
C LEU A 47 31.90 -32.31 -4.32
N LEU A 48 32.70 -31.57 -3.55
CA LEU A 48 32.56 -30.13 -3.35
C LEU A 48 32.75 -29.42 -4.70
N SER A 49 31.64 -29.23 -5.40
CA SER A 49 31.60 -28.46 -6.65
C SER A 49 31.75 -26.99 -6.27
N LEU A 50 32.89 -26.40 -6.65
CA LEU A 50 33.13 -24.96 -6.65
C LEU A 50 32.00 -24.26 -7.41
N LEU A 51 31.07 -23.65 -6.67
CA LEU A 51 30.12 -22.72 -7.23
C LEU A 51 30.86 -21.39 -7.49
N PRO A 52 30.84 -20.85 -8.71
CA PRO A 52 31.31 -19.49 -8.96
C PRO A 52 30.44 -18.53 -8.15
N THR A 53 31.08 -17.65 -7.39
CA THR A 53 30.46 -16.59 -6.61
C THR A 53 29.82 -15.57 -7.56
N LYS A 54 28.62 -15.90 -8.06
CA LYS A 54 27.74 -14.91 -8.67
C LYS A 54 27.40 -13.92 -7.56
N GLN A 55 27.83 -12.67 -7.75
CA GLN A 55 27.64 -11.55 -6.85
C GLN A 55 26.19 -11.58 -6.32
N ALA A 56 26.04 -11.99 -5.06
CA ALA A 56 24.76 -11.92 -4.39
C ALA A 56 24.56 -10.44 -4.05
N HIS A 57 23.62 -9.79 -4.74
CA HIS A 57 23.09 -8.52 -4.24
C HIS A 57 22.46 -8.83 -2.90
N ALA A 58 23.18 -8.52 -1.81
CA ALA A 58 22.62 -8.53 -0.48
C ALA A 58 21.46 -7.53 -0.51
N PHE A 59 20.25 -8.02 -0.28
CA PHE A 59 19.10 -7.16 -0.14
C PHE A 59 19.38 -6.17 0.99
N ASP A 60 19.55 -4.90 0.64
CA ASP A 60 19.68 -3.82 1.60
C ASP A 60 18.28 -3.53 2.15
N PHE A 61 17.97 -4.15 3.29
CA PHE A 61 16.75 -3.93 4.04
C PHE A 61 16.92 -2.70 4.95
N SER A 62 17.33 -1.56 4.43
CA SER A 62 17.18 -0.30 5.16
C SER A 62 15.69 -0.06 5.37
N LEU A 63 15.19 -0.59 6.48
CA LEU A 63 13.80 -0.52 6.95
C LEU A 63 13.48 0.87 7.51
N THR A 64 14.32 1.86 7.20
CA THR A 64 14.20 3.26 7.58
C THR A 64 13.62 4.03 6.42
N VAL A 65 12.85 5.08 6.74
CA VAL A 65 12.33 6.03 5.76
C VAL A 65 13.49 6.45 4.83
N PRO A 66 13.32 6.44 3.50
CA PRO A 66 14.38 6.89 2.59
C PRO A 66 14.89 8.27 3.01
N ASP A 67 16.20 8.50 2.94
CA ASP A 67 16.88 9.77 3.27
C ASP A 67 16.56 10.90 2.27
N GLN A 68 15.33 10.98 1.77
CA GLN A 68 14.89 12.02 0.86
C GLN A 68 14.76 13.35 1.61
N THR A 69 15.45 14.36 1.10
CA THR A 69 15.36 15.72 1.63
C THR A 69 14.01 16.36 1.27
N VAL A 70 13.60 17.38 2.04
CA VAL A 70 12.33 18.09 1.76
C VAL A 70 12.43 18.81 0.42
N GLU A 71 13.60 19.39 0.12
CA GLU A 71 13.88 20.10 -1.12
C GLU A 71 13.81 19.17 -2.33
N GLU A 72 14.35 17.95 -2.21
CA GLU A 72 14.23 16.92 -3.25
C GLU A 72 12.78 16.52 -3.49
N ALA A 73 12.01 16.28 -2.42
CA ALA A 73 10.59 15.95 -2.51
C ALA A 73 9.77 17.09 -3.16
N GLU A 74 10.02 18.34 -2.77
CA GLU A 74 9.33 19.51 -3.35
C GLU A 74 9.69 19.73 -4.82
N SER A 75 10.92 19.35 -5.23
CA SER A 75 11.34 19.40 -6.64
C SER A 75 10.72 18.27 -7.49
N GLY A 76 10.56 17.07 -6.90
CA GLY A 76 10.09 15.86 -7.60
C GLY A 76 8.57 15.73 -7.68
N ILE A 77 7.84 16.27 -6.71
CA ILE A 77 6.38 16.05 -6.54
C ILE A 77 5.57 16.35 -7.81
N ARG A 78 5.90 17.42 -8.53
CA ARG A 78 5.17 17.80 -9.76
C ARG A 78 5.37 16.76 -10.87
N PHE A 79 6.60 16.28 -11.03
CA PHE A 79 6.93 15.27 -12.01
C PHE A 79 6.26 13.93 -11.66
N HIS A 80 6.37 13.48 -10.40
CA HIS A 80 5.74 12.22 -9.99
C HIS A 80 4.21 12.26 -10.07
N ALA A 81 3.58 13.40 -9.76
CA ALA A 81 2.16 13.60 -9.96
C ALA A 81 1.76 13.56 -11.44
N GLN A 82 2.57 14.17 -12.32
CA GLN A 82 2.33 14.10 -13.76
C GLN A 82 2.43 12.66 -14.29
N SER A 83 3.44 11.89 -13.87
CA SER A 83 3.57 10.47 -14.23
C SER A 83 2.36 9.66 -13.77
N LEU A 84 1.82 9.95 -12.58
CA LEU A 84 0.60 9.30 -12.10
C LEU A 84 -0.61 9.62 -12.99
N LEU A 85 -0.73 10.85 -13.50
CA LEU A 85 -1.82 11.26 -14.38
C LEU A 85 -1.70 10.68 -15.80
N GLN A 86 -0.48 10.46 -16.29
CA GLN A 86 -0.20 9.85 -17.60
C GLN A 86 -0.68 8.40 -17.72
N VAL A 87 -0.97 7.73 -16.60
CA VAL A 87 -1.61 6.40 -16.60
C VAL A 87 -2.92 6.40 -17.40
N LYS A 88 -3.59 7.55 -17.53
CA LYS A 88 -4.78 7.72 -18.38
C LYS A 88 -4.60 7.18 -19.79
N GLU A 89 -3.47 7.46 -20.43
CA GLU A 89 -3.20 7.00 -21.81
C GLU A 89 -3.21 5.47 -21.89
N THR A 90 -2.59 4.80 -20.92
CA THR A 90 -2.58 3.33 -20.85
C THR A 90 -3.93 2.72 -20.50
N LEU A 91 -4.77 3.44 -19.74
CA LEU A 91 -6.14 3.03 -19.42
C LEU A 91 -7.06 3.16 -20.65
N GLU A 92 -6.92 4.24 -21.43
CA GLU A 92 -7.67 4.46 -22.68
C GLU A 92 -7.29 3.44 -23.77
N LEU A 93 -6.03 3.02 -23.79
CA LEU A 93 -5.54 1.92 -24.63
C LEU A 93 -5.86 0.52 -24.10
N GLU A 94 -6.64 0.41 -23.02
CA GLU A 94 -7.00 -0.84 -22.33
C GLU A 94 -5.79 -1.74 -22.00
N SER A 95 -4.63 -1.14 -21.83
CA SER A 95 -3.37 -1.82 -21.53
C SER A 95 -3.25 -2.06 -20.03
N TRP A 96 -4.25 -2.76 -19.47
CA TRP A 96 -4.51 -2.88 -18.02
C TRP A 96 -3.29 -3.25 -17.18
N LYS A 97 -2.48 -4.21 -17.66
CA LYS A 97 -1.28 -4.66 -16.92
C LYS A 97 -0.21 -3.57 -16.85
N GLU A 98 0.03 -2.87 -17.96
CA GLU A 98 1.00 -1.77 -18.01
C GLU A 98 0.46 -0.57 -17.23
N ALA A 99 -0.84 -0.28 -17.33
CA ALA A 99 -1.50 0.75 -16.52
C ALA A 99 -1.30 0.51 -15.02
N GLN A 100 -1.55 -0.71 -14.54
CA GLN A 100 -1.33 -1.05 -13.14
C GLN A 100 0.15 -0.97 -12.73
N LYS A 101 1.06 -1.39 -13.60
CA LYS A 101 2.50 -1.31 -13.34
C LYS A 101 2.96 0.14 -13.19
N GLU A 102 2.56 1.01 -14.12
CA GLU A 102 2.92 2.42 -14.07
C GLU A 102 2.22 3.14 -12.92
N LEU A 103 0.95 2.81 -12.65
CA LEU A 103 0.21 3.32 -11.49
C LEU A 103 0.92 3.00 -10.18
N ARG A 104 1.35 1.75 -9.98
CA ARG A 104 2.07 1.34 -8.75
C ARG A 104 3.44 2.00 -8.65
N ARG A 105 4.17 2.12 -9.75
CA ARG A 105 5.48 2.79 -9.79
C ARG A 105 5.36 4.27 -9.45
N SER A 106 4.55 5.01 -10.21
CA SER A 106 4.37 6.46 -10.03
C SER A 106 3.77 6.80 -8.66
N SER A 107 2.78 6.03 -8.19
CA SER A 107 2.18 6.25 -6.87
C SER A 107 3.15 5.97 -5.71
N ALA A 108 4.08 5.02 -5.84
CA ALA A 108 5.07 4.76 -4.80
C ALA A 108 6.02 5.96 -4.62
N LEU A 109 6.51 6.53 -5.73
CA LEU A 109 7.35 7.72 -5.72
C LEU A 109 6.61 8.93 -5.14
N LEU A 110 5.39 9.17 -5.63
CA LEU A 110 4.57 10.29 -5.14
C LEU A 110 4.22 10.13 -3.65
N LYS A 111 4.02 8.90 -3.19
CA LYS A 111 3.76 8.61 -1.76
C LYS A 111 4.92 9.06 -0.90
N GLN A 112 6.15 8.80 -1.34
CA GLN A 112 7.35 9.19 -0.65
C GLN A 112 7.45 10.72 -0.55
N ASP A 113 7.34 11.43 -1.67
CA ASP A 113 7.41 12.89 -1.69
C ASP A 113 6.36 13.53 -0.78
N LEU A 114 5.10 13.11 -0.92
CA LEU A 114 4.00 13.66 -0.16
C LEU A 114 4.17 13.39 1.33
N TYR A 115 4.65 12.21 1.71
CA TYR A 115 4.91 11.91 3.11
C TYR A 115 6.01 12.82 3.68
N THR A 116 7.13 12.98 2.97
CA THR A 116 8.23 13.87 3.36
C THR A 116 7.75 15.32 3.52
N ILE A 117 7.01 15.83 2.54
CA ILE A 117 6.44 17.19 2.58
C ILE A 117 5.46 17.35 3.75
N ILE A 118 4.53 16.41 3.95
CA ILE A 118 3.59 16.47 5.08
C ILE A 118 4.33 16.50 6.42
N GLN A 119 5.45 15.79 6.51
CA GLN A 119 6.21 15.74 7.74
C GLN A 119 7.00 17.03 8.02
N SER A 120 7.34 17.82 7.00
CA SER A 120 8.00 19.12 7.17
C SER A 120 7.05 20.28 7.50
N LYS A 121 5.75 20.15 7.21
CA LYS A 121 4.74 21.20 7.47
C LYS A 121 4.40 21.37 8.96
N PRO A 122 3.93 22.58 9.38
CA PRO A 122 3.57 22.84 10.77
C PRO A 122 2.40 21.96 11.25
N PRO A 123 2.29 21.68 12.56
CA PRO A 123 1.26 20.80 13.12
C PRO A 123 -0.18 21.18 12.79
N SER A 124 -0.48 22.47 12.58
CA SER A 124 -1.82 22.96 12.23
C SER A 124 -2.29 22.54 10.84
N GLN A 125 -1.38 22.40 9.87
CA GLN A 125 -1.70 22.07 8.47
C GLN A 125 -1.72 20.55 8.22
N ARG A 126 -0.95 19.80 9.02
CA ARG A 126 -0.79 18.35 8.89
C ARG A 126 -2.09 17.54 8.85
N PRO A 127 -3.12 17.81 9.67
CA PRO A 127 -4.37 17.03 9.64
C PRO A 127 -5.07 17.10 8.28
N GLN A 128 -5.16 18.29 7.70
CA GLN A 128 -5.80 18.49 6.40
C GLN A 128 -5.02 17.81 5.28
N LEU A 129 -3.69 17.94 5.27
CA LEU A 129 -2.84 17.28 4.27
C LEU A 129 -2.87 15.76 4.40
N ARG A 130 -2.91 15.22 5.63
CA ARG A 130 -3.03 13.77 5.87
C ARG A 130 -4.37 13.22 5.41
N ASN A 131 -5.45 14.00 5.56
CA ASN A 131 -6.76 13.62 5.02
C ASN A 131 -6.69 13.52 3.48
N LEU A 132 -6.20 14.56 2.81
CA LEU A 132 -6.05 14.53 1.34
C LEU A 132 -5.14 13.41 0.86
N TYR A 133 -4.03 13.17 1.55
CA TYR A 133 -3.14 12.04 1.29
C TYR A 133 -3.89 10.70 1.37
N SER A 134 -4.74 10.52 2.40
CA SER A 134 -5.55 9.31 2.54
C SER A 134 -6.57 9.17 1.42
N VAL A 135 -7.27 10.25 1.06
CA VAL A 135 -8.25 10.27 -0.04
C VAL A 135 -7.59 9.92 -1.38
N LEU A 136 -6.44 10.54 -1.66
CA LEU A 136 -5.66 10.31 -2.87
C LEU A 136 -5.25 8.84 -2.99
N PHE A 137 -4.54 8.31 -1.99
CA PHE A 137 -4.00 6.95 -2.09
C PHE A 137 -5.06 5.85 -1.94
N ASN A 138 -6.18 6.12 -1.26
CA ASN A 138 -7.32 5.23 -1.30
C ASN A 138 -7.93 5.18 -2.72
N SER A 139 -8.02 6.31 -3.41
CA SER A 139 -8.50 6.37 -4.80
C SER A 139 -7.54 5.65 -5.76
N VAL A 140 -6.22 5.78 -5.55
CA VAL A 140 -5.21 5.00 -6.29
C VAL A 140 -5.37 3.49 -6.07
N SER A 141 -5.54 3.04 -4.83
CA SER A 141 -5.77 1.62 -4.55
C SER A 141 -7.07 1.11 -5.18
N GLN A 142 -8.14 1.90 -5.14
CA GLN A 142 -9.40 1.55 -5.81
C GLN A 142 -9.27 1.52 -7.33
N LEU A 143 -8.51 2.45 -7.92
CA LEU A 143 -8.19 2.44 -9.34
C LEU A 143 -7.41 1.17 -9.72
N ASP A 144 -6.43 0.76 -8.91
CA ASP A 144 -5.67 -0.47 -9.14
C ASP A 144 -6.56 -1.72 -9.15
N TYR A 145 -7.52 -1.79 -8.22
CA TYR A 145 -8.52 -2.86 -8.19
C TYR A 145 -9.49 -2.79 -9.37
N ALA A 146 -9.99 -1.61 -9.71
CA ALA A 146 -10.90 -1.43 -10.84
C ALA A 146 -10.22 -1.78 -12.17
N ALA A 147 -8.95 -1.41 -12.36
CA ALA A 147 -8.15 -1.78 -13.52
C ALA A 147 -7.89 -3.29 -13.60
N ARG A 148 -7.72 -3.97 -12.47
CA ARG A 148 -7.61 -5.43 -12.41
C ARG A 148 -8.89 -6.10 -12.91
N ASP A 149 -10.02 -5.59 -12.47
CA ASP A 149 -11.36 -6.14 -12.76
C ASP A 149 -11.92 -5.61 -14.10
N LYS A 150 -11.19 -4.67 -14.75
CA LYS A 150 -11.56 -3.99 -16.00
C LYS A 150 -12.90 -3.26 -15.93
N ASP A 151 -13.23 -2.74 -14.76
CA ASP A 151 -14.45 -1.95 -14.51
C ASP A 151 -14.21 -0.51 -14.95
N VAL A 152 -14.56 -0.21 -16.21
CA VAL A 152 -14.32 1.11 -16.83
C VAL A 152 -15.01 2.23 -16.05
N THR A 153 -16.25 2.02 -15.59
CA THR A 153 -17.00 3.04 -14.84
C THR A 153 -16.28 3.39 -13.54
N ARG A 154 -15.82 2.38 -12.80
CA ARG A 154 -15.11 2.59 -11.54
C ARG A 154 -13.70 3.14 -11.77
N VAL A 155 -13.03 2.75 -12.86
CA VAL A 155 -11.74 3.32 -13.28
C VAL A 155 -11.86 4.83 -13.49
N THR A 156 -12.83 5.29 -14.29
CA THR A 156 -13.05 6.71 -14.55
C THR A 156 -13.32 7.48 -13.26
N GLN A 157 -14.22 6.96 -12.42
CA GLN A 157 -14.55 7.59 -11.14
C GLN A 157 -13.32 7.71 -10.21
N CYS A 158 -12.53 6.65 -10.09
CA CYS A 158 -11.32 6.67 -9.25
C CYS A 158 -10.26 7.63 -9.82
N TYR A 159 -10.11 7.69 -11.14
CA TYR A 159 -9.19 8.60 -11.80
C TYR A 159 -9.58 10.07 -11.56
N ASP A 160 -10.86 10.42 -11.70
CA ASP A 160 -11.34 11.78 -11.46
C ASP A 160 -11.12 12.21 -9.99
N ASN A 161 -11.36 11.29 -9.05
CA ASN A 161 -11.06 11.54 -7.63
C ASN A 161 -9.56 11.80 -7.38
N ILE A 162 -8.67 11.09 -8.08
CA ILE A 162 -7.22 11.31 -8.02
C ILE A 162 -6.88 12.73 -8.52
N VAL A 163 -7.42 13.13 -9.68
CA VAL A 163 -7.18 14.47 -10.26
C VAL A 163 -7.64 15.57 -9.29
N VAL A 164 -8.86 15.44 -8.74
CA VAL A 164 -9.39 16.41 -7.78
C VAL A 164 -8.53 16.48 -6.52
N ALA A 165 -8.15 15.33 -5.94
CA ALA A 165 -7.32 15.30 -4.74
C ALA A 165 -5.94 15.91 -4.97
N LEU A 166 -5.31 15.66 -6.12
CA LEU A 166 -4.02 16.28 -6.48
C LEU A 166 -4.14 17.79 -6.63
N ASN A 167 -5.17 18.28 -7.31
CA ASN A 167 -5.40 19.72 -7.46
C ASN A 167 -5.61 20.41 -6.10
N GLN A 168 -6.39 19.79 -5.21
CA GLN A 168 -6.56 20.27 -3.84
C GLN A 168 -5.25 20.26 -3.06
N PHE A 169 -4.43 19.22 -3.22
CA PHE A 169 -3.13 19.14 -2.56
C PHE A 169 -2.20 20.27 -3.02
N PHE A 170 -2.07 20.48 -4.33
CA PHE A 170 -1.24 21.54 -4.87
C PHE A 170 -1.74 22.94 -4.51
N SER A 171 -3.05 23.15 -4.42
CA SER A 171 -3.64 24.42 -3.97
C SER A 171 -3.38 24.74 -2.49
N LEU A 172 -2.99 23.75 -1.68
CA LEU A 172 -2.60 23.97 -0.29
C LEU A 172 -1.09 24.15 -0.12
N LEU A 173 -0.30 23.69 -1.08
CA LEU A 173 1.15 23.83 -1.06
C LEU A 173 1.63 25.16 -1.63
N TYR A 174 0.93 25.68 -2.63
CA TYR A 174 1.28 26.89 -3.39
C TYR A 174 0.12 27.88 -3.36
#